data_AF-A0A162XFU9-F1
#
_entry.id   AF-A0A162XFU9-F1
#
_cell.length_a   1.000
_cell.length_b   1.000
_cell.length_c   1.000
_cell.angle_alpha   90.00
_cell.angle_beta   90.00
_cell.angle_gamma   90.00
#
_symmetry.space_group_name_H-M   'P 1'
#
loop_
_entity.id
_entity.type
_entity.pdbx_description
1 polymer ?
#
loop_
_entity_poly.entity_id
_entity_poly.type
_entity_poly.pdbx_seq_one_letter_code
_entity_poly.pdbx_strand_id
1 'polypeptide(L)'
;MNVSVLISLVLIGLLAGFFSGTLGIGGSVVMIPLMILWLNFSQHEAQGTSLAVLAVPVTFLAAYNYYQEGYVNWKYAVIIALTFIIGGYLGSKLAISVNQQQLKKIFGGILLLVALKMIFGK
;
A
#
# COMPACT_ATOMS: atom_id res chain seq x y z
N MET A 1 0.32 22.12 12.44
CA MET A 1 -0.50 21.29 11.53
C MET A 1 -1.86 21.94 11.42
N ASN A 2 -2.32 22.25 10.20
CA ASN A 2 -3.61 22.90 9.99
C ASN A 2 -4.75 21.88 10.15
N VAL A 3 -5.94 22.33 10.58
CA VAL A 3 -7.13 21.47 10.76
C VAL A 3 -7.48 20.72 9.46
N SER A 4 -7.37 21.39 8.31
CA SER A 4 -7.61 20.76 7.00
C SER A 4 -6.66 19.59 6.72
N VAL A 5 -5.39 19.70 7.10
CA VAL A 5 -4.40 18.62 6.93
C VAL A 5 -4.74 17.44 7.83
N LEU A 6 -5.12 17.71 9.08
CA LEU A 6 -5.55 16.66 10.01
C LEU A 6 -6.76 15.88 9.47
N ILE A 7 -7.77 16.59 8.96
CA ILE A 7 -8.95 15.96 8.35
C ILE A 7 -8.55 15.08 7.17
N SER A 8 -7.70 15.58 6.27
CA SER A 8 -7.20 14.79 5.14
C SER A 8 -6.46 13.52 5.59
N LEU A 9 -5.61 13.60 6.63
CA LEU A 9 -4.90 12.43 7.16
C LEU A 9 -5.85 11.38 7.74
N VAL A 10 -6.88 11.81 8.49
CA VAL A 10 -7.91 10.91 9.03
C VAL A 10 -8.68 10.22 7.90
N LEU A 11 -9.10 10.98 6.89
CA LEU A 11 -9.81 10.42 5.73
C LEU A 11 -8.94 9.44 4.93
N ILE A 12 -7.66 9.78 4.71
CA ILE A 12 -6.70 8.89 4.04
C ILE A 12 -6.59 7.58 4.82
N GLY A 13 -6.42 7.64 6.14
CA GLY A 13 -6.33 6.45 6.99
C GLY A 13 -7.58 5.59 6.96
N LEU A 14 -8.77 6.19 7.06
CA LEU A 14 -10.05 5.48 7.03
C LEU A 14 -10.29 4.80 5.67
N LEU A 15 -10.10 5.53 4.57
CA LEU A 15 -10.26 4.98 3.22
C LEU A 15 -9.26 3.86 2.95
N ALA A 16 -7.99 4.10 3.29
CA ALA A 16 -6.94 3.09 3.12
C ALA A 16 -7.20 1.83 3.94
N GLY A 17 -7.62 1.98 5.20
CA GLY A 17 -7.99 0.86 6.08
C GLY A 17 -9.19 0.08 5.55
N PHE A 18 -10.25 0.78 5.14
CA PHE A 18 -11.43 0.18 4.54
C PHE A 18 -11.07 -0.67 3.31
N PHE A 19 -10.39 -0.07 2.32
CA PHE A 19 -9.99 -0.79 1.11
C PHE A 19 -8.95 -1.88 1.37
N SER A 20 -8.07 -1.69 2.35
CA SER A 20 -7.12 -2.73 2.76
C SER A 20 -7.83 -3.96 3.32
N GLY A 21 -8.89 -3.77 4.12
CA GLY A 21 -9.67 -4.87 4.69
C GLY A 21 -10.54 -5.57 3.65
N THR A 22 -11.18 -4.82 2.75
CA THR A 22 -12.09 -5.39 1.75
C THR A 22 -11.37 -6.01 0.55
N LEU A 23 -10.25 -5.43 0.11
CA LEU A 23 -9.53 -5.87 -1.10
C LEU A 23 -8.21 -6.59 -0.80
N GLY A 24 -7.70 -6.54 0.44
CA GLY A 24 -6.44 -7.17 0.82
C GLY A 24 -5.17 -6.52 0.24
N ILE A 25 -5.29 -5.38 -0.45
CA ILE A 25 -4.17 -4.72 -1.17
C ILE A 25 -3.21 -3.92 -0.26
N GLY A 26 -3.38 -3.97 1.06
CA GLY A 26 -2.50 -3.29 2.01
C GLY A 26 -2.61 -1.75 1.98
N GLY A 27 -3.73 -1.16 1.56
CA GLY A 27 -4.05 0.28 1.70
C GLY A 27 -3.18 1.30 0.91
N SER A 28 -1.93 0.98 0.58
CA SER A 28 -0.97 1.90 -0.07
C SER A 28 -1.39 2.32 -1.48
N VAL A 29 -2.13 1.46 -2.19
CA VAL A 29 -2.72 1.78 -3.50
C VAL A 29 -3.63 3.01 -3.42
N VAL A 30 -4.30 3.21 -2.28
CA VAL A 30 -5.18 4.35 -2.01
C VAL A 30 -4.41 5.48 -1.33
N MET A 31 -3.58 5.18 -0.33
CA MET A 31 -2.86 6.23 0.42
C MET A 31 -1.92 7.05 -0.45
N ILE A 32 -1.13 6.41 -1.33
CA ILE A 32 -0.08 7.08 -2.10
C ILE A 32 -0.69 8.16 -3.03
N PRO A 33 -1.69 7.85 -3.88
CA PRO A 33 -2.35 8.89 -4.68
C PRO A 33 -2.97 10.00 -3.85
N LEU A 34 -3.62 9.69 -2.73
CA LEU A 34 -4.27 10.70 -1.90
C LEU A 34 -3.25 11.63 -1.22
N MET A 35 -2.12 11.12 -0.74
CA MET A 35 -1.06 11.98 -0.19
C MET A 35 -0.45 12.89 -1.27
N ILE A 36 -0.28 12.40 -2.49
CA ILE A 36 0.23 13.21 -3.60
C ILE A 36 -0.79 14.29 -4.01
N LEU A 37 -2.06 13.92 -4.15
CA LEU A 37 -3.10 14.80 -4.69
C LEU A 37 -3.65 15.77 -3.65
N TRP A 38 -3.83 15.34 -2.40
CA TRP A 38 -4.46 16.15 -1.35
C TRP A 38 -3.45 16.87 -0.47
N LEU A 39 -2.26 16.29 -0.26
CA LEU A 39 -1.23 16.84 0.62
C LEU A 39 0.00 17.36 -0.14
N ASN A 40 0.03 17.24 -1.47
CA ASN A 40 1.15 17.63 -2.33
C ASN A 40 2.48 16.95 -1.97
N PHE A 41 2.42 15.72 -1.43
CA PHE A 41 3.62 14.94 -1.12
C PHE A 41 4.35 14.57 -2.41
N SER A 42 5.68 14.50 -2.33
CA SER A 42 6.47 13.83 -3.36
C SER A 42 6.14 12.33 -3.42
N GLN A 43 6.46 11.67 -4.54
CA GLN A 43 6.29 10.21 -4.67
C GLN A 43 7.08 9.48 -3.59
N HIS A 44 8.29 9.93 -3.28
CA HIS A 44 9.15 9.33 -2.27
C HIS A 44 8.60 9.51 -0.86
N GLU A 45 8.12 10.72 -0.52
CA GLU A 45 7.46 10.97 0.77
C GLU A 45 6.20 10.11 0.93
N ALA A 46 5.32 10.11 -0.06
CA ALA A 46 4.09 9.32 -0.02
C ALA A 46 4.38 7.82 0.13
N GLN A 47 5.35 7.28 -0.62
CA GLN A 47 5.73 5.88 -0.55
C GLN A 47 6.39 5.52 0.80
N GLY A 48 7.28 6.37 1.30
CA GLY A 48 7.94 6.16 2.58
C GLY A 48 6.95 6.21 3.75
N THR A 49 6.05 7.20 3.75
CA THR A 49 4.99 7.32 4.76
C THR A 49 4.03 6.13 4.71
N SER A 50 3.63 5.67 3.52
CA SER A 50 2.74 4.52 3.41
C SER A 50 3.39 3.23 3.91
N LEU A 51 4.68 3.01 3.61
CA LEU A 51 5.44 1.88 4.13
C LEU A 51 5.59 1.94 5.65
N ALA A 52 5.82 3.13 6.22
CA ALA A 52 5.89 3.31 7.67
C ALA A 52 4.56 2.98 8.35
N VAL A 53 3.43 3.40 7.76
CA VAL A 53 2.09 3.05 8.25
C VAL A 53 1.88 1.53 8.20
N LEU A 54 2.27 0.86 7.11
CA LEU A 54 2.12 -0.59 6.98
C LEU A 54 3.13 -1.42 7.78
N ALA A 55 4.24 -0.83 8.20
CA ALA A 55 5.18 -1.48 9.10
C ALA A 55 4.58 -1.67 10.49
N VAL A 56 3.66 -0.79 10.90
CA VAL A 56 2.77 -1.05 12.04
C VAL A 56 1.87 -2.24 11.68
N PRO A 57 1.49 -3.11 12.62
CA PRO A 57 0.55 -4.21 12.38
C PRO A 57 -0.90 -3.72 12.12
N VAL A 58 -1.10 -2.66 11.34
CA VAL A 58 -2.43 -2.11 10.98
C VAL A 58 -3.28 -3.10 10.20
N THR A 59 -2.66 -3.94 9.36
CA THR A 59 -3.37 -4.99 8.61
C THR A 59 -3.68 -6.22 9.47
N PHE A 60 -3.15 -6.30 10.70
CA PHE A 60 -3.33 -7.46 11.58
C PHE A 60 -4.80 -7.73 11.90
N LEU A 61 -5.57 -6.68 12.22
CA LEU A 61 -6.99 -6.84 12.55
C LEU A 61 -7.80 -7.37 11.34
N ALA A 62 -7.48 -6.89 10.14
CA ALA A 62 -8.10 -7.41 8.93
C ALA A 62 -7.72 -8.88 8.71
N ALA A 63 -6.43 -9.22 8.79
CA ALA A 63 -5.95 -10.60 8.67
C ALA A 63 -6.55 -11.53 9.74
N TYR A 64 -6.79 -11.02 10.95
CA TYR A 64 -7.43 -11.77 12.04
C TYR A 64 -8.86 -12.15 11.69
N ASN A 65 -9.64 -11.25 11.08
CA ASN A 65 -10.99 -11.59 10.61
C ASN A 65 -10.97 -12.70 9.56
N TYR A 66 -10.06 -12.64 8.58
CA TYR A 66 -9.90 -13.72 7.60
C TYR A 66 -9.40 -15.03 8.23
N TYR A 67 -8.59 -14.95 9.28
CA TYR A 67 -8.14 -16.12 10.02
C TYR A 67 -9.30 -16.80 10.74
N GLN A 68 -10.18 -16.03 11.39
CA GLN A 68 -11.34 -16.57 12.10
C GLN A 68 -12.28 -17.33 11.17
N GLU A 69 -12.41 -16.88 9.93
CA GLU A 69 -13.19 -17.53 8.88
C GLU A 69 -12.44 -18.68 8.16
N GLY A 70 -11.20 -18.98 8.55
CA GLY A 70 -10.42 -20.07 7.98
C GLY A 70 -9.81 -19.79 6.59
N TYR A 71 -9.79 -18.54 6.12
CA TYR A 71 -9.30 -18.17 4.79
C TYR A 71 -7.77 -17.96 4.73
N VAL A 72 -7.04 -18.14 5.83
CA VAL A 72 -5.59 -17.90 5.88
C VAL A 72 -4.80 -19.20 5.66
N ASN A 73 -4.08 -19.27 4.53
CA ASN A 73 -3.09 -20.31 4.30
C ASN A 73 -1.75 -19.94 4.95
N TRP A 74 -1.52 -20.47 6.16
CA TRP A 74 -0.33 -20.17 6.97
C TRP A 74 0.99 -20.60 6.32
N LYS A 75 1.00 -21.72 5.59
CA LYS A 75 2.21 -22.19 4.90
C LYS A 75 2.65 -21.18 3.84
N TYR A 76 1.71 -20.67 3.04
CA TYR A 76 2.01 -19.67 2.03
C TYR A 76 2.36 -18.32 2.67
N ALA A 77 1.59 -17.90 3.69
CA ALA A 77 1.84 -16.65 4.39
C ALA A 77 3.27 -16.55 4.95
N VAL A 78 3.78 -17.61 5.60
CA VAL A 78 5.13 -17.61 6.17
C VAL A 78 6.21 -17.56 5.09
N ILE A 79 6.09 -18.36 4.03
CA ILE A 79 7.08 -18.37 2.93
C ILE A 79 7.13 -17.00 2.24
N ILE A 80 5.96 -16.43 1.96
CA ILE A 80 5.85 -15.10 1.35
C ILE A 80 6.42 -14.05 2.30
N ALA A 81 6.08 -14.07 3.59
CA ALA A 81 6.58 -13.10 4.57
C ALA A 81 8.11 -13.10 4.67
N LEU A 82 8.75 -14.27 4.71
CA LEU A 82 10.21 -14.39 4.78
C LEU A 82 10.89 -13.79 3.55
N THR A 83 10.39 -14.11 2.36
CA THR A 83 10.97 -13.61 1.10
C THR A 83 10.60 -12.14 0.82
N PHE A 84 9.46 -11.68 1.33
CA PHE A 84 8.98 -10.30 1.25
C PHE A 84 9.96 -9.32 1.91
N ILE A 85 10.60 -9.69 3.02
CA ILE A 85 11.61 -8.84 3.69
C ILE A 85 12.75 -8.50 2.73
N ILE A 86 13.28 -9.51 2.02
CA ILE A 86 14.40 -9.34 1.09
C ILE A 86 13.94 -8.50 -0.11
N GLY A 87 12.79 -8.83 -0.68
CA GLY A 87 12.22 -8.09 -1.81
C GLY A 87 11.92 -6.62 -1.47
N GLY A 88 11.37 -6.35 -0.28
CA GLY A 88 11.07 -5.00 0.19
C GLY A 88 12.33 -4.18 0.46
N TYR A 89 13.38 -4.79 1.02
CA TYR A 89 14.65 -4.10 1.24
C TYR A 89 15.34 -3.73 -0.07
N LEU A 90 15.47 -4.69 -1.00
CA LEU A 90 16.11 -4.44 -2.30
C LEU A 90 15.27 -3.50 -3.16
N GLY A 91 13.94 -3.70 -3.17
CA GLY A 91 13.00 -2.87 -3.89
C GLY A 91 12.98 -1.43 -3.41
N SER A 92 13.06 -1.19 -2.09
CA SER A 92 13.11 0.18 -1.55
C SER A 92 14.42 0.89 -1.92
N LYS A 93 15.57 0.20 -1.88
CA LYS A 93 16.85 0.74 -2.36
C LYS A 93 16.80 1.17 -3.83
N LEU A 94 16.21 0.32 -4.68
CA LEU A 94 16.02 0.65 -6.11
C LEU A 94 15.02 1.79 -6.30
N ALA A 95 13.92 1.80 -5.54
CA ALA A 95 12.91 2.85 -5.66
C ALA A 95 13.50 4.22 -5.31
N ILE A 96 14.26 4.32 -4.22
CA ILE A 96 14.88 5.58 -3.75
C ILE A 96 15.88 6.14 -4.78
N SER A 97 16.57 5.28 -5.54
CA SER A 97 17.52 5.73 -6.57
C SER A 97 16.86 6.21 -7.87
N VAL A 98 15.58 5.90 -8.09
CA VAL A 98 14.82 6.33 -9.27
C VAL A 98 14.22 7.72 -9.02
N ASN A 99 14.23 8.57 -10.06
CA ASN A 99 13.59 9.88 -10.00
C ASN A 99 12.08 9.75 -9.71
N GLN A 100 11.55 10.57 -8.81
CA GLN A 100 10.13 10.63 -8.44
C GLN A 100 9.15 10.58 -9.63
N GLN A 101 9.44 11.30 -10.72
CA GLN A 101 8.54 11.34 -11.89
C GLN A 101 8.48 9.99 -12.61
N GLN A 102 9.63 9.32 -12.74
CA GLN A 102 9.70 7.98 -13.31
C GLN A 102 9.04 6.97 -12.37
N LEU A 103 9.33 7.04 -11.07
CA LEU A 103 8.72 6.16 -10.07
C LEU A 103 7.19 6.30 -10.04
N LYS A 104 6.67 7.53 -10.13
CA LYS A 104 5.23 7.81 -10.23
C LYS A 104 4.61 7.16 -11.48
N LYS A 105 5.28 7.26 -12.64
CA LYS A 105 4.83 6.61 -13.88
C LYS A 105 4.86 5.09 -13.78
N ILE A 106 5.92 4.52 -13.19
CA ILE A 106 6.04 3.07 -12.96
C ILE A 106 4.91 2.59 -12.06
N PHE A 107 4.68 3.27 -10.93
CA PHE A 107 3.61 2.94 -9.99
C PHE A 107 2.23 2.98 -10.68
N GLY A 108 1.92 4.08 -11.38
CA GLY A 108 0.67 4.21 -12.13
C GLY A 108 0.50 3.16 -13.22
N GLY A 109 1.58 2.83 -13.95
CA GLY A 109 1.59 1.79 -14.97
C GLY A 109 1.31 0.40 -14.39
N ILE A 110 1.92 0.05 -13.25
CA ILE A 110 1.63 -1.21 -12.56
C ILE A 110 0.16 -1.27 -12.12
N LEU A 111 -0.38 -0.19 -11.55
CA LEU A 111 -1.79 -0.14 -11.17
C LEU A 111 -2.72 -0.32 -12.36
N LEU A 112 -2.43 0.33 -13.49
CA LEU A 112 -3.21 0.18 -14.71
C LEU A 112 -3.15 -1.25 -15.25
N LEU A 113 -1.97 -1.87 -15.27
CA LEU A 113 -1.78 -3.26 -15.70
C LEU A 113 -2.57 -4.23 -14.81
N VAL A 114 -2.52 -4.05 -13.48
CA VAL A 114 -3.29 -4.87 -12.54
C VAL A 114 -4.78 -4.67 -12.77
N ALA A 115 -5.26 -3.43 -12.92
CA ALA A 115 -6.66 -3.15 -13.18
C ALA A 115 -7.15 -3.80 -14.47
N LEU A 116 -6.41 -3.66 -15.58
CA LEU A 116 -6.74 -4.30 -16.86
C LEU A 116 -6.77 -5.82 -16.72
N LYS A 117 -5.80 -6.41 -16.03
CA LYS A 117 -5.75 -7.86 -15.83
C LYS A 117 -6.90 -8.36 -14.96
N MET A 118 -7.34 -7.60 -13.95
CA MET A 118 -8.48 -8.01 -13.11
C MET A 118 -9.83 -7.86 -13.83
N ILE A 119 -9.97 -6.90 -14.74
CA ILE A 119 -11.23 -6.65 -15.47
C ILE A 119 -11.36 -7.57 -16.69
N PHE A 120 -10.27 -7.76 -17.44
CA PHE A 120 -10.28 -8.44 -18.73
C PHE A 120 -9.52 -9.77 -18.72
N GLY A 121 -8.83 -10.10 -17.62
CA GLY A 121 -8.21 -11.41 -17.45
C GLY A 121 -9.28 -12.50 -17.34
N LYS A 122 -8.95 -13.69 -17.83
CA LYS A 122 -9.77 -14.89 -17.65
C LYS A 122 -9.79 -15.32 -16.19
#